data_AF-A0A0E0AHV6-F1
#
_entry.id   AF-A0A0E0AHV6-F1
#
_cell.length_a   1.000
_cell.length_b   1.000
_cell.length_c   1.000
_cell.angle_alpha   90.00
_cell.angle_beta   90.00
_cell.angle_gamma   90.00
#
_symmetry.space_group_name_H-M   'P 1'
#
loop_
_entity.id
_entity.type
_entity.pdbx_description
1 polymer ?
#
loop_
_entity_poly.entity_id
_entity_poly.type
_entity_poly.pdbx_seq_one_letter_code
_entity_poly.pdbx_strand_id
1 'polypeptide(L)'
;MANEEATTSPQASVEDKANRVFLDFMTKVAQYDELVDAGKRALMMFHQELEHFRRPKLLTESGAISEIVKSNLSDRMRSYLEAGCTHHNENIQNMNKLHSCQEKLNDHISKAKLLLEELHILEEDDEQQSGDLLDKAVSCASVMVLVHNMLKLDYTMQEKIVKALCIKTTSSELEGYCQMWDLRPYIDDNVIQLAWQFVS
;
A
#
# COMPACT_ATOMS: atom_id res chain seq x y z
N MET A 1 25.66 49.69 -29.88
CA MET A 1 25.51 48.24 -29.64
C MET A 1 25.72 48.04 -28.15
N ALA A 2 24.63 48.07 -27.39
CA ALA A 2 24.65 47.87 -25.94
C ALA A 2 24.51 46.37 -25.67
N ASN A 3 25.43 45.82 -24.90
CA ASN A 3 25.43 44.44 -24.44
C ASN A 3 24.69 44.43 -23.11
N GLU A 4 23.47 43.92 -23.09
CA GLU A 4 22.69 43.68 -21.88
C GLU A 4 23.10 42.31 -21.32
N GLU A 5 24.10 42.31 -20.44
CA GLU A 5 24.40 41.15 -19.59
C GLU A 5 23.28 41.04 -18.55
N ALA A 6 22.36 40.10 -18.79
CA ALA A 6 21.38 39.67 -17.81
C ALA A 6 22.12 39.02 -16.62
N THR A 7 22.31 39.80 -15.57
CA THR A 7 22.86 39.36 -14.29
C THR A 7 21.79 38.59 -13.53
N THR A 8 21.64 37.30 -13.82
CA THR A 8 20.92 36.37 -12.94
C THR A 8 21.68 36.23 -11.62
N SER A 9 21.07 36.69 -10.53
CA SER A 9 21.65 36.64 -9.17
C SER A 9 21.87 35.18 -8.72
N PRO A 10 23.03 34.83 -8.13
CA PRO A 10 23.31 33.49 -7.58
C PRO A 10 22.31 33.01 -6.52
N GLN A 11 21.55 33.94 -5.91
CA GLN A 11 20.57 33.64 -4.89
C GLN A 11 19.26 33.08 -5.47
N ALA A 12 18.87 33.53 -6.66
CA ALA A 12 17.67 33.05 -7.35
C ALA A 12 17.85 31.61 -7.88
N SER A 13 19.07 31.26 -8.32
CA SER A 13 19.36 29.92 -8.85
C SER A 13 19.35 28.81 -7.77
N VAL A 14 19.68 29.16 -6.52
CA VAL A 14 19.65 28.24 -5.37
C VAL A 14 18.23 28.01 -4.89
N GLU A 15 17.41 29.06 -4.75
CA GLU A 15 15.99 28.93 -4.40
C GLU A 15 15.22 28.11 -5.46
N ASP A 16 15.50 28.35 -6.74
CA ASP A 16 14.95 27.57 -7.84
C ASP A 16 15.35 26.09 -7.78
N LYS A 17 16.53 25.75 -7.27
CA LYS A 17 16.98 24.36 -7.12
C LYS A 17 16.27 23.68 -5.95
N ALA A 18 16.20 24.31 -4.78
CA ALA A 18 15.51 23.78 -3.61
C ALA A 18 14.02 23.54 -3.91
N ASN A 19 13.36 24.48 -4.59
CA ASN A 19 11.95 24.32 -5.00
C ASN A 19 11.77 23.13 -5.96
N ARG A 20 12.72 22.89 -6.89
CA ARG A 20 12.68 21.72 -7.79
C ARG A 20 12.84 20.40 -7.04
N VAL A 21 13.77 20.32 -6.09
CA VAL A 21 13.98 19.12 -5.25
C VAL A 21 12.72 18.83 -4.45
N PHE A 22 12.15 19.83 -3.80
CA PHE A 22 10.92 19.68 -3.01
C PHE A 22 9.73 19.25 -3.87
N LEU A 23 9.58 19.82 -5.08
CA LEU A 23 8.54 19.41 -6.03
C LEU A 23 8.69 17.95 -6.47
N ASP A 24 9.91 17.50 -6.76
CA ASP A 24 10.17 16.09 -7.11
C ASP A 24 9.87 15.16 -5.93
N PHE A 25 10.26 15.56 -4.72
CA PHE A 25 9.94 14.85 -3.49
C PHE A 25 8.42 14.68 -3.33
N MET A 26 7.65 15.77 -3.42
CA MET A 26 6.19 15.70 -3.28
C MET A 26 5.52 14.91 -4.41
N THR A 27 6.09 14.91 -5.61
CA THR A 27 5.62 14.05 -6.70
C THR A 27 5.77 12.57 -6.35
N LYS A 28 6.90 12.18 -5.74
CA LYS A 28 7.12 10.81 -5.26
C LYS A 28 6.24 10.45 -4.06
N VAL A 29 5.93 11.40 -3.17
CA VAL A 29 4.94 11.22 -2.09
C VAL A 29 3.57 10.88 -2.67
N ALA A 30 3.11 11.59 -3.71
CA ALA A 30 1.85 11.25 -4.38
C ALA A 30 1.88 9.86 -5.04
N GLN A 31 3.00 9.49 -5.68
CA GLN A 31 3.16 8.14 -6.25
C GLN A 31 3.12 7.06 -5.17
N TYR A 32 3.68 7.33 -3.99
CA TYR A 32 3.59 6.41 -2.86
C TYR A 32 2.13 6.21 -2.43
N ASP A 33 1.35 7.28 -2.30
CA ASP A 33 -0.07 7.18 -1.94
C ASP A 33 -0.88 6.36 -2.96
N GLU A 34 -0.63 6.55 -4.26
CA GLU A 34 -1.24 5.72 -5.31
C GLU A 34 -0.90 4.23 -5.17
N LEU A 35 0.34 3.91 -4.79
CA LEU A 35 0.75 2.54 -4.50
C LEU A 35 0.02 2.01 -3.26
N VAL A 36 -0.10 2.78 -2.17
CA VAL A 36 -0.84 2.36 -0.97
C VAL A 36 -2.28 1.98 -1.31
N ASP A 37 -2.96 2.74 -2.17
CA ASP A 37 -4.30 2.43 -2.65
C ASP A 37 -4.35 1.16 -3.51
N ALA A 38 -3.35 0.93 -4.36
CA ALA A 38 -3.22 -0.31 -5.11
C ALA A 38 -3.00 -1.51 -4.18
N GLY A 39 -2.12 -1.38 -3.19
CA GLY A 39 -1.86 -2.39 -2.16
C GLY A 39 -3.11 -2.71 -1.35
N LYS A 40 -3.86 -1.70 -0.90
CA LYS A 40 -5.14 -1.87 -0.19
C LYS A 40 -6.15 -2.67 -1.01
N ARG A 41 -6.31 -2.35 -2.30
CA ARG A 41 -7.19 -3.12 -3.19
C ARG A 41 -6.75 -4.58 -3.31
N ALA A 42 -5.46 -4.84 -3.43
CA ALA A 42 -4.93 -6.20 -3.46
C ALA A 42 -5.18 -6.96 -2.14
N LEU A 43 -5.02 -6.29 -0.99
CA LEU A 43 -5.30 -6.86 0.33
C LEU A 43 -6.80 -7.20 0.51
N MET A 44 -7.70 -6.31 0.10
CA MET A 44 -9.14 -6.58 0.14
C MET A 44 -9.52 -7.77 -0.74
N MET A 45 -8.93 -7.87 -1.93
CA MET A 45 -9.13 -9.03 -2.81
C MET A 45 -8.57 -10.31 -2.18
N PHE A 46 -7.38 -10.27 -1.57
CA PHE A 46 -6.82 -11.41 -0.84
C PHE A 46 -7.77 -11.87 0.27
N HIS A 47 -8.30 -10.94 1.05
CA HIS A 47 -9.28 -11.24 2.10
C HIS A 47 -10.52 -11.92 1.50
N GLN A 48 -11.13 -11.34 0.48
CA GLN A 48 -12.32 -11.90 -0.18
C GLN A 48 -12.07 -13.32 -0.72
N GLU A 49 -10.95 -13.54 -1.40
CA GLU A 49 -10.61 -14.85 -1.97
C GLU A 49 -10.33 -15.87 -0.86
N LEU A 50 -9.69 -15.47 0.24
CA LEU A 50 -9.43 -16.37 1.36
C LEU A 50 -10.71 -16.80 2.09
N GLU A 51 -11.73 -15.93 2.15
CA GLU A 51 -13.06 -16.27 2.68
C GLU A 51 -13.76 -17.38 1.89
N HIS A 52 -13.41 -17.61 0.62
CA HIS A 52 -14.00 -18.70 -0.15
C HIS A 52 -13.62 -20.08 0.42
N PHE A 53 -12.43 -20.20 1.00
CA PHE A 53 -11.96 -21.42 1.66
C PHE A 53 -12.56 -21.61 3.05
N ARG A 54 -13.16 -20.56 3.64
CA ARG A 54 -13.78 -20.58 4.97
C ARG A 54 -15.28 -20.83 4.93
N ARG A 55 -15.90 -20.83 3.74
CA ARG A 55 -17.34 -21.03 3.59
C ARG A 55 -17.79 -22.34 4.26
N PRO A 56 -18.88 -22.32 5.05
CA PRO A 56 -19.37 -23.51 5.72
C PRO A 56 -19.64 -24.63 4.72
N LYS A 57 -19.23 -25.85 5.08
CA LYS A 57 -19.73 -27.07 4.41
C LYS A 57 -21.24 -27.15 4.61
N LEU A 58 -21.97 -27.79 3.69
CA LEU A 58 -23.42 -27.97 3.83
C LEU A 58 -23.76 -28.45 5.26
N LEU A 59 -24.52 -27.63 5.99
CA LEU A 59 -24.96 -27.94 7.34
C LEU A 59 -26.06 -29.00 7.25
N THR A 60 -25.67 -30.26 7.37
CA THR A 60 -26.59 -31.41 7.36
C THR A 60 -27.48 -31.49 8.61
N GLU A 61 -27.30 -30.58 9.57
CA GLU A 61 -28.13 -30.41 10.78
C GLU A 61 -29.53 -29.85 10.49
N SER A 62 -29.73 -29.22 9.32
CA SER A 62 -31.06 -28.81 8.87
C SER A 62 -31.88 -30.03 8.44
N GLY A 63 -33.07 -30.20 9.03
CA GLY A 63 -33.99 -31.28 8.65
C GLY A 63 -34.32 -31.27 7.15
N ALA A 64 -34.50 -30.09 6.57
CA ALA A 64 -34.74 -29.93 5.14
C ALA A 64 -33.51 -30.33 4.28
N ILE A 65 -32.31 -29.91 4.68
CA ILE A 65 -31.08 -30.31 3.96
C ILE A 65 -30.87 -31.82 4.07
N SER A 66 -31.11 -32.39 5.26
CA SER A 66 -31.04 -33.84 5.48
C SER A 66 -31.99 -34.61 4.58
N GLU A 67 -33.26 -34.18 4.47
CA GLU A 67 -34.24 -34.80 3.58
C GLU A 67 -33.84 -34.68 2.11
N ILE A 68 -33.42 -33.50 1.65
CA ILE A 68 -32.99 -33.25 0.25
C ILE A 68 -31.81 -34.15 -0.13
N VAL A 69 -30.80 -34.26 0.75
CA VAL A 69 -29.63 -35.11 0.53
C VAL A 69 -30.05 -36.58 0.52
N LYS A 70 -30.89 -37.01 1.47
CA LYS A 70 -31.34 -38.41 1.59
C LYS A 70 -32.22 -38.84 0.42
N SER A 71 -33.08 -37.98 -0.08
CA SER A 71 -33.99 -38.30 -1.18
C SER A 71 -33.28 -38.42 -2.54
N ASN A 72 -32.05 -37.89 -2.67
CA ASN A 72 -31.29 -37.85 -3.93
C ASN A 72 -29.82 -38.30 -3.76
N LEU A 73 -29.60 -39.31 -2.92
CA LEU A 73 -28.27 -39.82 -2.51
C LEU A 73 -27.58 -40.65 -3.62
N SER A 74 -27.20 -39.98 -4.71
CA SER A 74 -26.38 -40.56 -5.78
C SER A 74 -24.90 -40.66 -5.37
N ASP A 75 -24.14 -41.53 -6.04
CA ASP A 75 -22.69 -41.61 -5.84
C ASP A 75 -22.01 -40.25 -6.09
N ARG A 76 -22.50 -39.48 -7.06
CA ARG A 76 -22.04 -38.12 -7.34
C ARG A 76 -22.29 -37.16 -6.17
N MET A 77 -23.48 -37.21 -5.54
CA MET A 77 -23.80 -36.41 -4.37
C MET A 77 -22.92 -36.79 -3.18
N ARG A 78 -22.67 -38.10 -2.98
CA ARG A 78 -21.77 -38.59 -1.93
C ARG A 78 -20.35 -38.05 -2.11
N SER A 79 -19.78 -38.15 -3.31
CA SER A 79 -18.45 -37.60 -3.60
C SER A 79 -18.37 -36.08 -3.42
N TYR A 80 -19.44 -35.33 -3.73
CA TYR A 80 -19.49 -33.88 -3.50
C TYR A 80 -19.49 -33.52 -2.00
N LEU A 81 -20.24 -34.26 -1.19
CA LEU A 81 -20.25 -34.09 0.27
C LEU A 81 -18.90 -34.46 0.90
N GLU A 82 -18.30 -35.58 0.46
CA GLU A 82 -16.95 -36.01 0.86
C GLU A 82 -15.88 -34.97 0.49
N ALA A 83 -16.03 -34.31 -0.67
CA ALA A 83 -15.18 -33.18 -1.08
C ALA A 83 -15.48 -31.86 -0.33
N GLY A 84 -16.35 -31.90 0.68
CA GLY A 84 -16.66 -30.74 1.52
C GLY A 84 -17.50 -29.68 0.80
N CYS A 85 -18.33 -30.07 -0.17
CA CYS A 85 -19.18 -29.17 -0.94
C CYS A 85 -18.41 -28.15 -1.81
N THR A 86 -17.16 -28.45 -2.16
CA THR A 86 -16.33 -27.60 -3.02
C THR A 86 -16.03 -28.29 -4.34
N HIS A 87 -16.02 -27.55 -5.45
CA HIS A 87 -15.61 -28.08 -6.73
C HIS A 87 -14.09 -27.96 -6.89
N HIS A 88 -13.39 -29.03 -7.27
CA HIS A 88 -11.93 -29.02 -7.40
C HIS A 88 -11.40 -27.90 -8.31
N ASN A 89 -12.09 -27.67 -9.44
CA ASN A 89 -11.75 -26.59 -10.36
C ASN A 89 -11.91 -25.18 -9.75
N GLU A 90 -12.93 -24.97 -8.90
CA GLU A 90 -13.13 -23.70 -8.20
C GLU A 90 -12.02 -23.46 -7.18
N ASN A 91 -11.60 -24.51 -6.46
CA ASN A 91 -10.46 -24.41 -5.53
C ASN A 91 -9.18 -24.01 -6.25
N ILE A 92 -8.89 -24.59 -7.43
CA ILE A 92 -7.73 -24.19 -8.25
C ILE A 92 -7.83 -22.73 -8.66
N GLN A 93 -8.99 -22.29 -9.14
CA GLN A 93 -9.20 -20.89 -9.55
C GLN A 93 -9.01 -19.92 -8.37
N ASN A 94 -9.61 -20.21 -7.22
CA ASN A 94 -9.48 -19.38 -6.02
C ASN A 94 -8.03 -19.33 -5.52
N MET A 95 -7.31 -20.46 -5.56
CA MET A 95 -5.89 -20.50 -5.19
C MET A 95 -5.03 -19.64 -6.13
N ASN A 96 -5.28 -19.71 -7.44
CA ASN A 96 -4.57 -18.88 -8.41
C ASN A 96 -4.82 -17.39 -8.20
N LYS A 97 -6.06 -17.01 -7.86
CA LYS A 97 -6.39 -15.62 -7.53
C LYS A 97 -5.70 -15.17 -6.23
N LEU A 98 -5.68 -16.03 -5.21
CA LEU A 98 -4.99 -15.75 -3.95
C LEU A 98 -3.49 -15.52 -4.18
N HIS A 99 -2.87 -16.38 -4.99
CA HIS A 99 -1.48 -16.24 -5.41
C HIS A 99 -1.25 -14.91 -6.16
N SER A 100 -2.13 -14.57 -7.12
CA SER A 100 -2.04 -13.30 -7.85
C SER A 100 -2.19 -12.09 -6.93
N CYS A 101 -3.03 -12.15 -5.90
CA CYS A 101 -3.12 -11.08 -4.90
C CYS A 101 -1.82 -10.97 -4.10
N GLN A 102 -1.22 -12.09 -3.73
CA GLN A 102 0.06 -12.12 -3.02
C GLN A 102 1.21 -11.56 -3.87
N GLU A 103 1.27 -11.88 -5.17
CA GLU A 103 2.22 -11.28 -6.11
C GLU A 103 2.05 -9.76 -6.20
N LYS A 104 0.81 -9.27 -6.33
CA LYS A 104 0.52 -7.82 -6.36
C LYS A 104 0.93 -7.12 -5.07
N LEU A 105 0.74 -7.75 -3.92
CA LEU A 105 1.17 -7.21 -2.63
C LEU A 105 2.69 -7.19 -2.49
N ASN A 106 3.38 -8.22 -2.97
CA ASN A 106 4.85 -8.24 -2.99
C ASN A 106 5.44 -7.20 -3.95
N ASP A 107 4.80 -7.01 -5.11
CA ASP A 107 5.15 -5.96 -6.07
C ASP A 107 4.95 -4.57 -5.46
N HIS A 108 3.83 -4.33 -4.77
CA HIS A 108 3.59 -3.12 -3.98
C HIS A 108 4.72 -2.84 -2.98
N ILE A 109 5.08 -3.82 -2.15
CA ILE A 109 6.15 -3.67 -1.15
C ILE A 109 7.49 -3.36 -1.83
N SER A 110 7.79 -4.02 -2.95
CA SER A 110 9.04 -3.80 -3.68
C SER A 110 9.10 -2.37 -4.24
N LYS A 111 8.01 -1.88 -4.85
CA LYS A 111 7.92 -0.52 -5.40
C LYS A 111 7.92 0.55 -4.32
N ALA A 112 7.17 0.36 -3.24
CA ALA A 112 7.15 1.29 -2.11
C ALA A 112 8.54 1.43 -1.46
N LYS A 113 9.30 0.33 -1.38
CA LYS A 113 10.69 0.36 -0.90
C LYS A 113 11.59 1.19 -1.81
N LEU A 114 11.51 1.00 -3.13
CA LEU A 114 12.28 1.77 -4.09
C LEU A 114 11.96 3.26 -4.02
N LEU A 115 10.67 3.63 -3.93
CA LEU A 115 10.28 5.04 -3.77
C LEU A 115 10.83 5.65 -2.47
N LEU A 116 10.85 4.90 -1.36
CA LEU A 116 11.45 5.39 -0.11
C LEU A 116 12.96 5.59 -0.20
N GLU A 117 13.65 4.74 -0.96
CA GLU A 117 15.08 4.91 -1.25
C GLU A 117 15.31 6.16 -2.13
N GLU A 118 14.46 6.40 -3.12
CA GLU A 118 14.52 7.61 -3.96
C GLU A 118 14.22 8.89 -3.19
N LEU A 119 13.21 8.87 -2.30
CA LEU A 119 12.88 10.00 -1.42
C LEU A 119 14.05 10.34 -0.50
N HIS A 120 14.76 9.32 0.02
CA HIS A 120 15.92 9.52 0.88
C HIS A 120 17.07 10.24 0.15
N ILE A 121 17.31 9.89 -1.12
CA ILE A 121 18.34 10.55 -1.94
C ILE A 121 18.03 12.05 -2.10
N LEU A 122 16.75 12.41 -2.27
CA LEU A 122 16.34 13.82 -2.41
C LEU A 122 16.54 14.62 -1.12
N GLU A 123 16.49 13.97 0.05
CA GLU A 123 16.81 14.62 1.34
C GLU A 123 18.31 14.94 1.45
N GLU A 124 19.18 14.01 1.06
CA GLU A 124 20.63 14.19 1.12
C GLU A 124 21.13 15.28 0.16
N ASP A 125 20.45 15.49 -0.97
CA ASP A 125 20.80 16.50 -1.98
C ASP A 125 20.57 17.96 -1.50
N ASP A 126 19.83 18.18 -0.40
CA ASP A 126 19.55 19.49 0.19
C ASP A 126 20.56 19.89 1.29
N GLU A 127 21.27 18.94 1.90
CA GLU A 127 22.20 19.20 3.02
C GLU A 127 23.53 19.88 2.61
N GLN A 128 23.85 19.94 1.30
CA GLN A 128 25.20 20.27 0.87
C GLN A 128 25.51 21.77 0.68
N GLN A 129 24.55 22.71 0.71
CA GLN A 129 24.82 24.13 0.43
C GLN A 129 23.72 25.09 0.93
N SER A 130 23.88 25.75 2.08
CA SER A 130 23.17 27.02 2.33
C SER A 130 23.83 27.87 3.42
N GLY A 131 24.41 29.01 3.02
CA GLY A 131 25.12 29.94 3.90
C GLY A 131 24.34 31.19 4.30
N ASP A 132 23.21 31.54 3.68
CA ASP A 132 22.51 32.82 4.01
C ASP A 132 20.99 32.87 3.64
N LEU A 133 20.36 31.76 3.23
CA LEU A 133 18.90 31.64 2.96
C LEU A 133 18.22 30.64 3.92
N LEU A 134 18.65 30.68 5.18
CA LEU A 134 18.46 29.61 6.16
C LEU A 134 16.99 29.33 6.49
N ASP A 135 16.11 30.33 6.56
CA ASP A 135 14.80 30.16 7.21
C ASP A 135 13.77 29.35 6.38
N LYS A 136 13.73 29.57 5.05
CA LYS A 136 12.80 28.86 4.15
C LYS A 136 13.33 27.49 3.71
N ALA A 137 14.65 27.39 3.47
CA ALA A 137 15.31 26.12 3.12
C ALA A 137 15.27 25.13 4.30
N VAL A 138 15.56 25.60 5.53
CA VAL A 138 15.45 24.78 6.74
C VAL A 138 14.01 24.30 6.97
N SER A 139 12.99 25.07 6.56
CA SER A 139 11.59 24.65 6.63
C SER A 139 11.24 23.53 5.66
N CYS A 140 11.71 23.59 4.40
CA CYS A 140 11.43 22.54 3.40
C CYS A 140 12.14 21.22 3.75
N ALA A 141 13.44 21.28 4.08
CA ALA A 141 14.22 20.12 4.49
C ALA A 141 13.59 19.41 5.69
N SER A 142 13.18 20.18 6.72
CA SER A 142 12.54 19.64 7.91
C SER A 142 11.22 18.93 7.58
N VAL A 143 10.41 19.50 6.69
CA VAL A 143 9.14 18.89 6.25
C VAL A 143 9.40 17.62 5.45
N MET A 144 10.39 17.59 4.55
CA MET A 144 10.76 16.39 3.80
C MET A 144 11.14 15.24 4.74
N VAL A 145 12.04 15.50 5.70
CA VAL A 145 12.47 14.51 6.69
C VAL A 145 11.30 14.00 7.53
N LEU A 146 10.37 14.87 7.93
CA LEU A 146 9.18 14.45 8.68
C LEU A 146 8.29 13.52 7.84
N VAL A 147 7.99 13.92 6.60
CA VAL A 147 7.16 13.13 5.68
C VAL A 147 7.81 11.79 5.38
N HIS A 148 9.11 11.73 5.07
CA HIS A 148 9.80 10.47 4.81
C HIS A 148 9.76 9.52 6.00
N ASN A 149 10.00 10.02 7.21
CA ASN A 149 9.93 9.21 8.43
C ASN A 149 8.52 8.63 8.65
N MET A 150 7.48 9.41 8.41
CA MET A 150 6.09 8.95 8.46
C MET A 150 5.84 7.84 7.43
N LEU A 151 6.24 8.05 6.17
CA LEU A 151 6.09 7.06 5.09
C LEU A 151 6.90 5.78 5.36
N LYS A 152 8.07 5.88 5.99
CA LYS A 152 8.91 4.74 6.37
C LYS A 152 8.24 3.88 7.44
N LEU A 153 7.58 4.50 8.42
CA LEU A 153 6.81 3.79 9.43
C LEU A 153 5.58 3.12 8.81
N ASP A 154 4.85 3.82 7.94
CA ASP A 154 3.70 3.29 7.19
C ASP A 154 4.10 2.09 6.31
N TYR A 155 5.20 2.21 5.57
CA TYR A 155 5.79 1.12 4.80
C TYR A 155 6.15 -0.09 5.67
N THR A 156 6.81 0.14 6.81
CA THR A 156 7.22 -0.95 7.71
C THR A 156 6.01 -1.71 8.23
N MET A 157 4.91 -1.02 8.51
CA MET A 157 3.64 -1.64 8.89
C MET A 157 3.07 -2.47 7.73
N GLN A 158 2.98 -1.90 6.52
CA GLN A 158 2.47 -2.60 5.33
C GLN A 158 3.32 -3.84 5.01
N GLU A 159 4.64 -3.75 5.11
CA GLU A 159 5.56 -4.86 4.88
C GLU A 159 5.31 -6.01 5.86
N LYS A 160 5.11 -5.70 7.15
CA LYS A 160 4.78 -6.69 8.18
C LYS A 160 3.44 -7.36 7.90
N ILE A 161 2.43 -6.59 7.49
CA ILE A 161 1.13 -7.13 7.09
C ILE A 161 1.32 -8.12 5.94
N VAL A 162 1.97 -7.71 4.84
CA VAL A 162 2.15 -8.57 3.66
C VAL A 162 2.92 -9.85 4.00
N LYS A 163 3.96 -9.77 4.83
CA LYS A 163 4.73 -10.94 5.29
C LYS A 163 3.92 -11.90 6.17
N ALA A 164 2.89 -11.40 6.87
CA ALA A 164 2.03 -12.21 7.73
C ALA A 164 0.88 -12.91 6.97
N LEU A 165 0.61 -12.52 5.73
CA LEU A 165 -0.47 -13.09 4.93
C LEU A 165 -0.14 -14.52 4.48
N CYS A 166 -1.05 -15.44 4.80
CA CYS A 166 -1.02 -16.80 4.29
C CYS A 166 -2.43 -17.41 4.33
N ILE A 167 -2.57 -18.63 3.81
CA ILE A 167 -3.87 -19.33 3.80
C ILE A 167 -4.44 -19.59 5.22
N LYS A 168 -3.59 -19.52 6.25
CA LYS A 168 -3.98 -19.76 7.65
C LYS A 168 -4.33 -18.48 8.43
N THR A 169 -4.03 -17.30 7.87
CA THR A 169 -4.42 -16.02 8.49
C THR A 169 -5.92 -16.08 8.80
N THR A 170 -6.35 -15.58 9.95
CA THR A 170 -7.77 -15.61 10.35
C THR A 170 -8.55 -14.44 9.77
N SER A 171 -9.88 -14.55 9.75
CA SER A 171 -10.75 -13.45 9.30
C SER A 171 -10.57 -12.19 10.18
N SER A 172 -10.47 -12.37 11.50
CA SER A 172 -10.21 -11.27 12.45
C SER A 172 -8.85 -10.60 12.25
N GLU A 173 -7.80 -11.38 11.95
CA GLU A 173 -6.48 -10.80 11.62
C GLU A 173 -6.54 -9.99 10.31
N LEU A 174 -7.20 -10.51 9.28
CA LEU A 174 -7.36 -9.80 8.00
C LEU A 174 -8.15 -8.50 8.16
N GLU A 175 -9.22 -8.52 8.95
CA GLU A 175 -9.99 -7.32 9.25
C GLU A 175 -9.12 -6.28 9.96
N GLY A 176 -8.33 -6.69 10.95
CA GLY A 176 -7.35 -5.83 11.61
C GLY A 176 -6.30 -5.28 10.64
N TYR A 177 -5.75 -6.10 9.75
CA TYR A 177 -4.80 -5.66 8.73
C TYR A 177 -5.42 -4.66 7.75
N CYS A 178 -6.64 -4.92 7.26
CA CYS A 178 -7.35 -3.97 6.40
C CYS A 178 -7.61 -2.65 7.11
N GLN A 179 -8.00 -2.66 8.38
CA GLN A 179 -8.20 -1.45 9.18
C GLN A 179 -6.90 -0.66 9.36
N MET A 180 -5.80 -1.33 9.71
CA MET A 180 -4.50 -0.66 9.84
C MET A 180 -4.04 -0.03 8.52
N TRP A 181 -4.26 -0.73 7.40
CA TRP A 181 -3.92 -0.21 6.06
C TRP A 181 -4.79 0.96 5.63
N ASP A 182 -6.06 0.97 6.02
CA ASP A 182 -7.01 2.05 5.73
C ASP A 182 -6.75 3.30 6.58
N LEU A 183 -6.51 3.11 7.88
CA LEU A 183 -6.35 4.21 8.83
C LEU A 183 -4.97 4.87 8.79
N ARG A 184 -3.95 4.19 8.24
CA ARG A 184 -2.56 4.68 8.12
C ARG A 184 -2.07 5.41 9.39
N PRO A 185 -2.01 4.73 10.55
CA PRO A 185 -1.84 5.37 11.87
C PRO A 185 -0.53 6.13 12.07
N TYR A 186 0.45 5.97 11.18
CA TYR A 186 1.74 6.68 11.21
C TYR A 186 1.77 7.94 10.35
N ILE A 187 0.69 8.20 9.60
CA ILE A 187 0.57 9.36 8.73
C ILE A 187 -0.21 10.44 9.47
N ASP A 188 0.42 11.60 9.67
CA ASP A 188 -0.23 12.82 10.12
C ASP A 188 -0.67 13.66 8.92
N ASP A 189 -1.98 13.68 8.66
CA ASP A 189 -2.57 14.44 7.54
C ASP A 189 -2.24 15.95 7.61
N ASN A 190 -2.03 16.51 8.81
CA ASN A 190 -1.69 17.93 8.94
C ASN A 190 -0.28 18.20 8.38
N VAL A 191 0.65 17.29 8.57
CA VAL A 191 2.03 17.39 8.05
C VAL A 191 2.02 17.23 6.53
N ILE A 192 1.25 16.27 6.00
CA ILE A 192 1.08 16.11 4.55
C ILE A 192 0.43 17.36 3.93
N GLN A 193 -0.64 17.87 4.53
CA GLN A 193 -1.31 19.08 4.07
C GLN A 193 -0.38 20.30 4.11
N LEU A 194 0.41 20.44 5.18
CA LEU A 194 1.44 21.48 5.29
C LEU A 194 2.45 21.34 4.15
N ALA A 195 2.95 20.13 3.86
CA ALA A 195 3.90 19.90 2.79
C ALA A 195 3.36 20.33 1.41
N TRP A 196 2.08 20.07 1.13
CA TRP A 196 1.44 20.49 -0.12
C TRP A 196 1.32 22.02 -0.28
N GLN A 197 1.31 22.79 0.82
CA GLN A 197 1.28 24.26 0.76
C GLN A 197 2.58 24.85 0.20
N PHE A 198 3.70 24.13 0.26
CA PHE A 198 4.98 24.59 -0.31
C PHE A 198 5.06 24.39 -1.84
N VAL A 199 4.13 23.62 -2.42
CA VAL A 199 4.06 23.33 -3.86
C VAL A 199 2.98 24.15 -4.57
N SER A 200 2.07 24.76 -3.80
CA SER A 200 0.92 25.55 -4.29
C SER A 200 1.28 27.01 -4.55
#